data_AF-A0A7S2LDY3-F1
#
_entry.id   AF-A0A7S2LDY3-F1
#
_cell.length_a   1.000
_cell.length_b   1.000
_cell.length_c   1.000
_cell.angle_alpha   90.00
_cell.angle_beta   90.00
_cell.angle_gamma   90.00
#
_symmetry.space_group_name_H-M   'P 1'
#
loop_
_entity.id
_entity.type
_entity.pdbx_description
1 polymer ?
#
loop_
_entity_poly.entity_id
_entity_poly.type
_entity_poly.pdbx_seq_one_letter_code
_entity_poly.pdbx_strand_id
1 'polypeptide(L)'
;VLVSGFFNGRSYTMELFAVMVAEDEPNEDVLRGFRMALDKIRNFRRVRKMWTRFYTAGQAAAFSCATECFLLDPTDPTNNLLARDRWAFFDKMAVFADETLRRLSALEQGVPDIVVGLFQPQPSMWKQMPNVPKKGTLLVGGEGADDAVVQPRALIQRPVCPKGEMEVIAHMLH
;
A
#
# COMPACT_ATOMS: atom_id res chain seq x y z
N VAL A 1 -13.88 11.89 2.70
CA VAL A 1 -13.79 11.84 1.22
C VAL A 1 -13.78 10.38 0.82
N LEU A 2 -14.85 9.89 0.18
CA LEU A 2 -14.84 8.56 -0.45
C LEU A 2 -14.10 8.73 -1.77
N VAL A 3 -12.87 8.21 -1.83
CA VAL A 3 -12.07 8.22 -3.05
C VAL A 3 -12.49 7.00 -3.87
N SER A 4 -12.92 7.20 -5.11
CA SER A 4 -13.16 6.09 -6.04
C SER A 4 -11.91 5.20 -6.11
N GLY A 5 -12.05 3.91 -5.81
CA GLY A 5 -10.94 2.95 -5.72
C GLY A 5 -10.44 2.64 -4.30
N PHE A 6 -11.00 3.27 -3.25
CA PHE A 6 -10.83 2.85 -1.86
C PHE A 6 -12.02 2.01 -1.41
N PHE A 7 -11.85 0.69 -1.37
CA PHE A 7 -12.83 -0.24 -0.80
C PHE A 7 -12.18 -1.01 0.35
N ASN A 8 -12.78 -0.95 1.55
CA ASN A 8 -12.34 -1.72 2.73
C ASN A 8 -10.85 -1.53 3.10
N GLY A 9 -10.32 -0.30 2.96
CA GLY A 9 -8.92 -0.01 3.27
C GLY A 9 -7.92 -0.44 2.19
N ARG A 10 -8.39 -0.98 1.05
CA ARG A 10 -7.56 -1.30 -0.11
C ARG A 10 -7.69 -0.21 -1.16
N SER A 11 -6.55 0.21 -1.69
CA SER A 11 -6.48 1.17 -2.78
C SER A 11 -5.83 0.51 -3.98
N TYR A 12 -6.62 0.24 -5.02
CA TYR A 12 -6.13 -0.37 -6.25
C TYR A 12 -4.97 0.42 -6.86
N THR A 13 -5.00 1.75 -6.76
CA THR A 13 -3.90 2.59 -7.22
C THR A 13 -2.61 2.37 -6.42
N MET A 14 -2.71 2.22 -5.10
CA MET A 14 -1.53 1.93 -4.26
C MET A 14 -0.97 0.53 -4.55
N GLU A 15 -1.84 -0.45 -4.82
CA GLU A 15 -1.42 -1.78 -5.27
C GLU A 15 -0.61 -1.70 -6.57
N LEU A 16 -1.04 -0.89 -7.54
CA LEU A 16 -0.31 -0.71 -8.79
C LEU A 16 0.99 0.09 -8.63
N PHE A 17 1.08 1.00 -7.67
CA PHE A 17 2.36 1.58 -7.27
C PHE A 17 3.32 0.52 -6.72
N ALA A 18 2.82 -0.38 -5.87
CA ALA A 18 3.62 -1.49 -5.34
C ALA A 18 4.07 -2.46 -6.44
N VAL A 19 3.20 -2.82 -7.39
CA VAL A 19 3.56 -3.66 -8.55
C VAL A 19 4.62 -2.99 -9.40
N MET A 20 4.45 -1.71 -9.73
CA MET A 20 5.44 -0.95 -10.50
C MET A 20 6.82 -0.94 -9.82
N VAL A 21 6.85 -0.84 -8.49
CA VAL A 21 8.11 -0.82 -7.75
C VAL A 21 8.72 -2.20 -7.58
N ALA A 22 7.89 -3.25 -7.40
CA ALA A 22 8.38 -4.62 -7.38
C ALA A 22 9.05 -5.02 -8.70
N GLU A 23 8.59 -4.47 -9.83
CA GLU A 23 9.27 -4.63 -11.12
C GLU A 23 10.60 -3.86 -11.19
N ASP A 24 10.71 -2.71 -10.51
CA ASP A 24 11.94 -1.90 -10.44
C ASP A 24 12.95 -2.44 -9.38
N GLU A 25 12.49 -3.19 -8.37
CA GLU A 25 13.29 -3.75 -7.27
C GLU A 25 13.23 -5.29 -7.22
N PRO A 26 14.08 -6.00 -7.99
CA PRO A 26 14.02 -7.45 -8.12
C PRO A 26 14.58 -8.23 -6.91
N ASN A 27 15.21 -7.55 -5.95
CA ASN A 27 15.89 -8.19 -4.83
C ASN A 27 14.96 -8.58 -3.66
N GLU A 28 13.65 -8.36 -3.81
CA GLU A 28 12.64 -8.63 -2.77
C GLU A 28 12.92 -7.92 -1.42
N ASP A 29 13.72 -6.85 -1.44
CA ASP A 29 13.95 -5.99 -0.28
C ASP A 29 12.69 -5.14 -0.05
N VAL A 30 11.85 -5.60 0.88
CA VAL A 30 10.56 -4.98 1.20
C VAL A 30 10.75 -3.55 1.67
N LEU A 31 11.78 -3.26 2.45
CA LEU A 31 12.02 -1.94 3.01
C LEU A 31 12.47 -0.96 1.92
N ARG A 32 13.36 -1.40 1.02
CA ARG A 32 13.78 -0.62 -0.14
C ARG A 32 12.62 -0.42 -1.13
N GLY A 33 11.86 -1.47 -1.42
CA GLY A 33 10.64 -1.39 -2.22
C GLY A 33 9.63 -0.42 -1.61
N PHE A 34 9.44 -0.45 -0.30
CA PHE A 34 8.55 0.51 0.37
C PHE A 34 9.02 1.95 0.21
N ARG A 35 10.32 2.24 0.40
CA ARG A 35 10.90 3.57 0.13
C ARG A 35 10.67 4.02 -1.31
N MET A 36 10.91 3.13 -2.26
CA MET A 36 10.70 3.43 -3.68
C MET A 36 9.22 3.71 -4.00
N ALA A 37 8.28 2.98 -3.39
CA ALA A 37 6.85 3.26 -3.53
C ALA A 37 6.48 4.63 -2.98
N LEU A 38 6.95 4.97 -1.78
CA LEU A 38 6.74 6.31 -1.20
C LEU A 38 7.35 7.41 -2.06
N ASP A 39 8.54 7.20 -2.63
CA ASP A 39 9.17 8.18 -3.52
C ASP A 39 8.38 8.39 -4.81
N LYS A 40 7.84 7.32 -5.41
CA LYS A 40 6.98 7.41 -6.60
C LYS A 40 5.67 8.11 -6.29
N ILE A 41 5.08 7.89 -5.11
CA ILE A 41 3.85 8.58 -4.66
C ILE A 41 4.13 10.07 -4.42
N ARG A 42 5.23 10.39 -3.72
CA ARG A 42 5.68 11.77 -3.51
C ARG A 42 5.89 12.50 -4.83
N ASN A 43 6.43 11.81 -5.82
CA ASN A 43 6.73 12.32 -7.15
C ASN A 43 5.72 11.86 -8.21
N PHE A 44 4.43 11.67 -7.86
CA PHE A 44 3.46 11.04 -8.76
C PHE A 44 3.33 11.72 -10.13
N ARG A 45 3.58 13.04 -10.20
CA ARG A 45 3.57 13.82 -11.46
C ARG A 45 4.68 13.43 -12.44
N ARG A 46 5.66 12.63 -12.01
CA ARG A 46 6.73 12.08 -12.86
C ARG A 46 6.46 10.63 -13.29
N VAL A 47 5.39 10.02 -12.78
CA VAL A 47 5.06 8.62 -13.06
C VAL A 47 4.53 8.48 -14.48
N ARG A 48 5.12 7.55 -15.23
CA ARG A 48 4.74 7.19 -16.60
C ARG A 48 4.82 5.68 -16.75
N LYS A 49 3.75 4.99 -16.39
CA LYS A 49 3.69 3.52 -16.40
C LYS A 49 2.47 3.03 -17.15
N MET A 50 2.73 2.12 -18.09
CA MET A 50 1.73 1.31 -18.76
C MET A 50 2.22 -0.13 -18.81
N TRP A 51 1.29 -1.07 -18.85
CA TRP A 51 1.59 -2.49 -19.04
C TRP A 51 0.98 -2.95 -20.35
N THR A 52 1.75 -3.64 -21.17
CA THR A 52 1.27 -4.09 -22.50
C THR A 52 0.88 -5.57 -22.50
N ARG A 53 0.47 -6.11 -21.35
CA ARG A 53 0.10 -7.53 -21.22
C ARG A 53 -1.28 -7.81 -21.82
N PHE A 54 -2.24 -6.91 -21.62
CA PHE A 54 -3.64 -7.08 -22.04
C PHE A 54 -4.07 -6.08 -23.12
N TYR A 55 -3.22 -5.14 -23.49
CA TYR A 55 -3.40 -4.23 -24.61
C TYR A 55 -2.05 -3.86 -25.24
N THR A 56 -2.07 -3.36 -26.46
CA THR A 56 -0.88 -2.90 -27.20
C THR A 56 -0.54 -1.44 -26.88
N ALA A 57 0.72 -1.06 -27.06
CA ALA A 57 1.15 0.33 -26.91
C ALA A 57 0.37 1.28 -27.84
N GLY A 58 -0.02 0.83 -29.04
CA GLY A 58 -0.84 1.61 -29.97
C GLY A 58 -2.24 1.91 -29.42
N GLN A 59 -2.87 0.96 -28.74
CA GLN A 59 -4.17 1.17 -28.07
C GLN A 59 -4.04 2.15 -26.89
N ALA A 60 -2.90 2.15 -26.19
CA ALA A 60 -2.65 3.04 -25.06
C ALA A 60 -2.16 4.44 -25.46
N ALA A 61 -1.60 4.61 -26.65
CA ALA A 61 -0.95 5.85 -27.09
C ALA A 61 -1.87 7.08 -26.98
N ALA A 62 -3.16 6.93 -27.29
CA ALA A 62 -4.15 8.00 -27.15
C ALA A 62 -4.32 8.51 -25.70
N PHE A 63 -4.06 7.65 -24.71
CA PHE A 63 -4.26 7.95 -23.29
C PHE A 63 -2.96 8.32 -22.56
N SER A 64 -1.80 7.91 -23.09
CA SER A 64 -0.48 8.16 -22.51
C SER A 64 0.30 9.32 -23.16
N CYS A 65 0.15 9.57 -24.46
CA CYS A 65 0.95 10.59 -25.15
C CYS A 65 0.50 12.03 -24.86
N ALA A 66 -0.75 12.24 -24.44
CA ALA A 66 -1.30 13.57 -24.17
C ALA A 66 -1.20 13.99 -22.69
N THR A 67 -0.70 13.12 -21.81
CA THR A 67 -0.73 13.33 -20.36
C THR A 67 0.69 13.45 -19.79
N GLU A 68 0.88 14.43 -18.89
CA GLU A 68 2.19 14.69 -18.27
C GLU A 68 2.66 13.51 -17.39
N CYS A 69 1.68 12.85 -16.74
CA CYS A 69 1.84 11.65 -15.93
C CYS A 69 0.70 10.66 -16.18
N PHE A 70 1.02 9.36 -16.13
CA PHE A 70 0.04 8.30 -16.25
C PHE A 70 0.45 7.05 -15.49
N LEU A 71 -0.56 6.41 -14.91
CA LEU A 71 -0.50 5.04 -14.39
C LEU A 71 -1.72 4.34 -14.96
N LEU A 72 -1.55 3.67 -16.10
CA LEU A 72 -2.66 3.02 -16.79
C LEU A 72 -3.00 1.71 -16.09
N ASP A 73 -4.28 1.45 -15.91
CA ASP A 73 -4.78 0.14 -15.50
C ASP A 73 -4.23 -0.94 -16.47
N PRO A 74 -3.66 -2.05 -15.99
CA PRO A 74 -3.14 -3.11 -16.84
C PRO A 74 -4.21 -3.76 -17.74
N THR A 75 -5.48 -3.73 -17.34
CA THR A 75 -6.60 -4.38 -18.02
C THR A 75 -7.47 -3.40 -18.83
N ASP A 76 -7.32 -2.10 -18.61
CA ASP A 76 -8.06 -1.05 -19.32
C ASP A 76 -7.15 0.15 -19.67
N PRO A 77 -6.73 0.30 -20.94
CA PRO A 77 -5.84 1.38 -21.35
C PRO A 77 -6.50 2.77 -21.25
N THR A 78 -7.83 2.84 -21.12
CA THR A 78 -8.58 4.11 -20.99
C THR A 78 -8.59 4.64 -19.55
N ASN A 79 -8.32 3.78 -18.57
CA ASN A 79 -8.35 4.11 -17.15
C ASN A 79 -6.97 4.59 -16.65
N ASN A 80 -6.68 5.88 -16.81
CA ASN A 80 -5.49 6.50 -16.22
C ASN A 80 -5.72 6.85 -14.73
N LEU A 81 -5.12 6.08 -13.83
CA LEU A 81 -5.27 6.24 -12.37
C LEU A 81 -4.69 7.54 -11.79
N LEU A 82 -3.86 8.25 -12.57
CA LEU A 82 -3.30 9.58 -12.24
C LEU A 82 -3.98 10.72 -13.00
N ALA A 83 -5.24 10.52 -13.40
CA ALA A 83 -6.05 11.56 -14.03
C ALA A 83 -6.13 12.84 -13.17
N ARG A 84 -6.22 13.98 -13.85
CA ARG A 84 -6.05 15.32 -13.25
C ARG A 84 -7.08 15.65 -12.17
N ASP A 85 -8.31 15.15 -12.32
CA ASP A 85 -9.40 15.29 -11.36
C ASP A 85 -9.07 14.67 -9.98
N ARG A 86 -8.12 13.73 -9.93
CA ARG A 86 -7.64 13.09 -8.69
C ARG A 86 -6.38 13.73 -8.11
N TRP A 87 -5.79 14.75 -8.74
CA TRP A 87 -4.51 15.31 -8.28
C TRP A 87 -4.56 15.87 -6.85
N ALA A 88 -5.67 16.48 -6.44
CA ALA A 88 -5.81 16.98 -5.07
C ALA A 88 -5.69 15.86 -4.00
N PHE A 89 -6.06 14.62 -4.36
CA PHE A 89 -5.84 13.45 -3.51
C PHE A 89 -4.36 13.05 -3.50
N PHE A 90 -3.71 12.99 -4.66
CA PHE A 90 -2.29 12.63 -4.74
C PHE A 90 -1.36 13.69 -4.13
N ASP A 91 -1.70 14.97 -4.21
CA ASP A 91 -0.95 16.03 -3.53
C ASP A 91 -0.98 15.81 -2.00
N LYS A 92 -2.11 15.38 -1.43
CA LYS A 92 -2.19 14.98 -0.01
C LYS A 92 -1.39 13.71 0.29
N MET A 93 -1.48 12.70 -0.59
CA MET A 93 -0.70 11.47 -0.46
C MET A 93 0.80 11.73 -0.54
N ALA A 94 1.24 12.68 -1.36
CA ALA A 94 2.64 13.07 -1.48
C ALA A 94 3.17 13.67 -0.18
N VAL A 95 2.37 14.49 0.51
CA VAL A 95 2.71 15.01 1.85
C VAL A 95 2.86 13.87 2.86
N PHE A 96 1.91 12.93 2.88
CA PHE A 96 2.01 11.78 3.78
C PHE A 96 3.21 10.87 3.45
N ALA A 97 3.49 10.67 2.17
CA ALA A 97 4.64 9.89 1.74
C ALA A 97 5.96 10.55 2.17
N ASP A 98 6.08 11.87 2.04
CA ASP A 98 7.26 12.62 2.45
C ASP A 98 7.47 12.57 3.97
N GLU A 99 6.42 12.77 4.76
CA GLU A 99 6.49 12.63 6.22
C GLU A 99 6.84 11.19 6.64
N THR A 100 6.32 10.18 5.92
CA THR A 100 6.66 8.77 6.17
C THR A 100 8.13 8.49 5.86
N LEU A 101 8.65 8.99 4.74
CA LEU A 101 10.08 8.89 4.39
C LEU A 101 10.97 9.57 5.44
N ARG A 102 10.57 10.74 5.93
CA ARG A 102 11.28 11.46 6.99
C ARG A 102 11.33 10.66 8.29
N ARG A 103 10.21 10.11 8.72
CA ARG A 103 10.13 9.24 9.91
C ARG A 103 10.96 7.98 9.75
N LEU A 104 10.89 7.35 8.58
CA LEU A 104 11.68 6.16 8.28
C LEU A 104 13.18 6.45 8.38
N SER A 105 13.63 7.56 7.79
CA SER A 105 15.02 8.01 7.85
C SER A 105 15.48 8.29 9.28
N ALA A 106 14.63 8.93 10.10
CA ALA A 106 14.95 9.19 11.51
C ALA A 106 15.05 7.90 12.34
N LEU A 107 14.17 6.93 12.09
CA LEU A 107 14.19 5.65 12.78
C LEU A 107 15.45 4.84 12.42
N GLU A 108 15.87 4.86 11.17
CA GLU A 108 17.10 4.20 10.71
C GLU A 108 18.37 4.78 11.35
N GLN A 109 18.35 6.08 11.66
CA GLN A 109 19.47 6.76 12.32
C GLN A 109 19.45 6.59 13.86
N GLY A 110 18.27 6.42 14.47
CA GLY A 110 18.09 6.47 15.92
C GLY A 110 17.82 5.13 16.61
N VAL A 111 17.28 4.13 15.90
CA VAL A 111 16.91 2.82 16.46
C VAL A 111 17.28 1.72 15.44
N PRO A 112 18.50 1.15 15.52
CA PRO A 112 19.08 0.37 14.42
C PRO A 112 18.29 -0.88 14.01
N ASP A 113 17.52 -1.50 14.92
CA ASP A 113 17.08 -2.89 14.69
C ASP A 113 15.56 -3.11 14.60
N ILE A 114 14.72 -2.22 15.14
CA ILE A 114 13.27 -2.49 15.21
C ILE A 114 12.62 -2.35 13.84
N VAL A 115 12.87 -1.24 13.13
CA VAL A 115 12.22 -0.99 11.84
C VAL A 115 12.76 -1.91 10.77
N VAL A 116 14.09 -2.06 10.68
CA VAL A 116 14.71 -3.03 9.77
C VAL A 116 14.18 -4.43 10.05
N GLY A 117 14.07 -4.81 11.33
CA GLY A 117 13.46 -6.07 11.77
C GLY A 117 12.04 -6.27 11.25
N LEU A 118 11.14 -5.27 11.36
CA LEU A 118 9.75 -5.35 10.88
C LEU A 118 9.64 -5.71 9.39
N PHE A 119 10.60 -5.26 8.58
CA PHE A 119 10.62 -5.48 7.13
C PHE A 119 11.52 -6.64 6.68
N GLN A 120 12.17 -7.37 7.60
CA GLN A 120 12.90 -8.58 7.23
C GLN A 120 11.95 -9.65 6.68
N PRO A 121 12.40 -10.46 5.69
CA PRO A 121 11.65 -11.61 5.24
C PRO A 121 11.25 -12.49 6.42
N GLN A 122 9.94 -12.65 6.61
CA GLN A 122 9.40 -13.53 7.64
C GLN A 122 9.77 -14.98 7.26
N PRO A 123 10.77 -15.57 7.94
CA PRO A 123 10.46 -16.39 9.10
C PRO A 123 11.42 -16.25 10.31
N SER A 124 12.38 -15.31 10.30
CA SER A 124 13.35 -15.17 11.42
C SER A 124 12.66 -14.73 12.72
N MET A 125 11.71 -13.81 12.62
CA MET A 125 10.99 -13.22 13.76
C MET A 125 9.89 -14.13 14.30
N TRP A 126 9.21 -14.90 13.44
CA TRP A 126 8.16 -15.83 13.87
C TRP A 126 8.70 -16.92 14.80
N LYS A 127 9.94 -17.38 14.60
CA LYS A 127 10.57 -18.33 15.54
C LYS A 127 10.78 -17.76 16.95
N GLN A 128 10.74 -16.44 17.10
CA GLN A 128 10.93 -15.71 18.36
C GLN A 128 9.60 -15.24 18.96
N MET A 129 8.50 -15.28 18.19
CA MET A 129 7.18 -14.92 18.69
C MET A 129 6.57 -16.10 19.46
N PRO A 130 6.13 -15.91 20.72
CA PRO A 130 5.56 -16.98 21.52
C PRO A 130 4.27 -17.56 20.90
N ASN A 131 3.58 -16.77 20.08
CA ASN A 131 2.34 -17.15 19.41
C ASN A 131 2.47 -16.96 17.89
N VAL A 132 2.96 -18.00 17.20
CA VAL A 132 2.98 -18.03 15.73
C VAL A 132 1.62 -18.52 15.23
N PRO A 133 0.95 -17.80 14.32
CA PRO A 133 -0.24 -18.28 13.64
C PRO A 133 0.06 -19.62 12.94
N LYS A 134 -0.58 -20.70 13.39
CA LYS A 134 -0.36 -22.04 12.83
C LYS A 134 -1.15 -22.22 11.54
N LYS A 135 -0.59 -22.96 10.58
CA LYS A 135 -1.31 -23.41 9.38
C LYS A 135 -2.60 -24.14 9.80
N GLY A 136 -3.73 -23.79 9.19
CA GLY A 136 -5.04 -24.33 9.57
C GLY A 136 -5.80 -23.51 10.63
N THR A 137 -5.21 -22.43 11.14
CA THR A 137 -5.98 -21.44 11.93
C THR A 137 -6.65 -20.42 11.01
N LEU A 138 -7.78 -19.87 11.44
CA LEU A 138 -8.53 -18.83 10.73
C LEU A 138 -7.67 -17.60 10.37
N LEU A 139 -6.63 -17.30 11.15
CA LEU A 139 -5.66 -16.23 10.88
C LEU A 139 -4.80 -16.46 9.63
N VAL A 140 -4.62 -17.72 9.21
CA VAL A 140 -3.78 -18.12 8.07
C VAL A 140 -4.62 -18.78 6.97
N GLY A 141 -5.94 -18.54 6.97
CA GLY A 141 -6.86 -19.07 5.97
C GLY A 141 -7.14 -20.57 6.10
N GLY A 142 -7.20 -21.10 7.33
CA GLY A 142 -7.56 -22.49 7.58
C GLY A 142 -9.02 -22.82 7.28
N GLU A 143 -9.25 -23.94 6.60
CA GLU A 143 -10.56 -24.59 6.50
C GLU A 143 -10.98 -25.12 7.87
N GLY A 144 -12.24 -24.87 8.24
CA GLY A 144 -12.72 -24.85 9.63
C GLY A 144 -12.50 -26.13 10.43
N ALA A 145 -12.34 -25.94 11.74
CA ALA A 145 -12.64 -26.96 12.74
C ALA A 145 -13.17 -26.29 14.02
N ASP A 146 -14.31 -26.82 14.48
CA ASP A 146 -15.04 -26.62 15.73
C ASP A 146 -15.48 -25.21 16.16
N ASP A 147 -16.80 -25.00 16.19
CA ASP A 147 -17.53 -23.83 16.70
C ASP A 147 -17.33 -23.58 18.21
N ALA A 148 -16.55 -24.42 18.90
CA ALA A 148 -16.31 -24.31 20.34
C ALA A 148 -15.31 -23.21 20.73
N VAL A 149 -14.55 -22.65 19.78
CA VAL A 149 -13.63 -21.53 20.04
C VAL A 149 -14.06 -20.30 19.22
N VAL A 150 -15.09 -19.63 19.72
CA VAL A 150 -15.49 -18.31 19.25
C VAL A 150 -14.33 -17.36 19.51
N GLN A 151 -13.67 -16.87 18.45
CA GLN A 151 -12.74 -15.76 18.58
C GLN A 151 -13.47 -14.59 19.27
N PRO A 152 -12.80 -13.82 20.16
CA PRO A 152 -13.37 -12.57 20.61
C PRO A 152 -13.61 -11.71 19.38
N ARG A 153 -14.88 -11.61 18.96
CA ARG A 153 -15.29 -10.62 17.98
C ARG A 153 -14.90 -9.30 18.61
N ALA A 154 -13.96 -8.57 17.99
CA ALA A 154 -13.92 -7.15 18.21
C ALA A 154 -15.32 -6.67 17.85
N LEU A 155 -16.11 -6.28 18.85
CA LEU A 155 -17.29 -5.48 18.63
C LEU A 155 -16.75 -4.19 18.04
N ILE A 156 -16.67 -4.14 16.72
CA ILE A 156 -16.41 -2.92 15.99
C ILE A 156 -17.67 -2.08 16.20
N GLN A 157 -17.72 -1.39 17.34
CA GLN A 157 -18.50 -0.17 17.41
C GLN A 157 -17.93 0.68 16.28
N ARG A 158 -18.72 0.86 15.22
CA ARG A 158 -18.40 1.84 14.18
C ARG A 158 -18.10 3.13 14.94
N PRO A 159 -16.87 3.66 14.93
CA PRO A 159 -16.66 4.96 15.52
C PRO A 159 -17.55 5.91 14.74
N VAL A 160 -18.56 6.46 15.42
CA VAL A 160 -19.35 7.57 14.89
C VAL A 160 -18.38 8.73 14.84
N CYS A 161 -17.68 8.84 13.72
CA CYS A 161 -16.81 9.97 13.42
C CYS A 161 -17.74 11.15 13.11
N PRO A 162 -17.84 12.15 13.99
CA PRO A 162 -18.60 13.36 13.67
C PRO A 162 -17.98 13.96 12.41
N LYS A 163 -18.82 14.42 11.47
CA LYS A 163 -18.34 15.03 10.21
C LYS A 163 -17.28 16.10 10.51
N GLY A 164 -16.02 15.82 10.17
CA GLY A 164 -14.97 16.84 10.20
C GLY A 164 -13.57 16.35 10.55
N GLU A 165 -13.43 15.25 11.31
CA GLU A 165 -12.15 14.92 11.94
C GLU A 165 -11.76 13.46 11.69
N MET A 166 -10.94 13.21 10.66
CA MET A 166 -10.16 11.96 10.61
C MET A 166 -8.86 12.20 11.37
N GLU A 167 -8.86 11.91 12.67
CA GLU A 167 -7.61 11.60 13.36
C GLU A 167 -7.18 10.18 12.94
N VAL A 168 -6.05 10.11 12.25
CA VAL A 168 -5.40 8.84 11.94
C VAL A 168 -4.76 8.35 13.23
N ILE A 169 -5.43 7.43 13.92
CA ILE A 169 -4.85 6.69 15.04
C ILE A 169 -3.83 5.71 14.47
N ALA A 170 -2.60 6.20 14.24
CA ALA A 170 -1.41 5.39 14.13
C ALA A 170 -0.78 5.28 15.52
N HIS A 171 -1.42 4.51 16.41
CA HIS A 171 -0.83 4.12 17.68
C HIS A 171 -0.79 2.60 17.76
N MET A 172 0.36 2.04 17.36
CA MET A 172 0.85 0.77 17.90
C MET A 172 2.37 0.81 17.91
N LEU A 173 2.94 1.63 18.78
CA LEU A 173 4.20 1.39 19.49
C LEU A 173 4.19 2.33 20.71
N HIS A 174 3.64 1.84 21.82
CA HIS A 174 3.96 2.27 23.18
C HIS A 174 4.25 1.02 23.99
#